data_AF-A0A843D8M0-F1
#
_entry.id   AF-A0A843D8M0-F1
#
_cell.length_a   1.000
_cell.length_b   1.000
_cell.length_c   1.000
_cell.angle_alpha   90.00
_cell.angle_beta   90.00
_cell.angle_gamma   90.00
#
_symmetry.space_group_name_H-M   'P 1'
#
loop_
_entity.id
_entity.type
_entity.pdbx_description
1 polymer ?
#
loop_
_entity_poly.entity_id
_entity_poly.type
_entity_poly.pdbx_seq_one_letter_code
_entity_poly.pdbx_strand_id
1 'polypeptide(L)'
;TNMLHRLYPDVPIIIGGVEASLRRFAHYDYWSDSVRQGILADAPASLLVYGMGERAICEIAHRITSGTPANEIRDVRGTCYTMSVGEYRKSDIKGTQLPAYPLVSEKPDFAAAWKTFSDADGIIIQPHPKTVIVQNPPAVPLSTEEMDRIYELPFARRQHPAIKETIPALAPIQFSIITHRGCFGACSFCSITHHQGKQIISRSEESILREAKRMAKMPEFRGTISDVGGPSANMYGAHCPKWEKHGACKNKSCIGCPSLQDGTARQLALLSEIQKIPKVKHVFISSGIRYDLIPENAEGDAYLKTISESHISGHMKVAPEHISDRVTQMMNKPGEAVFERFRRRFEKLQEGKQKRQYLVPYLMSSHPGCRIEDMVKLALYLREHNMYTEQVQDFTPSPMTLSTAMYYTGLHPFTGKRVYVPTGGEKRIQRAVLQWKDPKQYDLVVSGLLKAGRRDLIGDLVPNKGIPARPPKKR
;
A
#
# COMPACT_ATOMS: atom_id res chain seq x y z
N THR A 1 16.07 4.61 18.49
CA THR A 1 17.19 3.70 18.81
C THR A 1 18.25 4.40 19.66
N ASN A 2 18.78 5.57 19.29
CA ASN A 2 19.82 6.28 20.08
C ASN A 2 19.50 6.45 21.57
N MET A 3 18.28 6.88 21.92
CA MET A 3 17.88 7.01 23.34
C MET A 3 17.87 5.66 24.07
N LEU A 4 17.34 4.60 23.43
CA LEU A 4 17.33 3.25 24.01
C LEU A 4 18.75 2.74 24.22
N HIS A 5 19.63 2.91 23.24
CA HIS A 5 21.02 2.48 23.34
C HIS A 5 21.79 3.26 24.41
N ARG A 6 21.50 4.55 24.60
CA ARG A 6 22.08 5.35 25.69
C ARG A 6 21.65 4.84 27.07
N LEU A 7 20.39 4.45 27.22
CA LEU A 7 19.84 3.98 28.50
C LEU A 7 20.22 2.52 28.80
N TYR A 8 20.37 1.70 27.75
CA TYR A 8 20.61 0.27 27.82
C TYR A 8 21.68 -0.14 26.79
N PRO A 9 22.96 0.23 27.02
CA PRO A 9 24.03 0.02 26.05
C PRO A 9 24.28 -1.45 25.72
N ASP A 10 24.10 -2.34 26.70
CA ASP A 10 24.35 -3.77 26.57
C ASP A 10 23.14 -4.56 26.03
N VAL A 11 21.99 -3.90 25.84
CA VAL A 11 20.77 -4.55 25.36
C VAL A 11 20.73 -4.49 23.82
N PRO A 12 20.68 -5.63 23.11
CA PRO A 12 20.61 -5.63 21.67
C PRO A 12 19.29 -5.01 21.19
N ILE A 13 19.38 -4.12 20.21
CA ILE A 13 18.21 -3.46 19.62
C ILE A 13 17.88 -4.13 18.29
N ILE A 14 16.72 -4.76 18.23
CA ILE A 14 16.16 -5.35 17.00
C ILE A 14 15.07 -4.42 16.47
N ILE A 15 15.19 -4.00 15.22
CA ILE A 15 14.20 -3.10 14.57
C ILE A 15 13.41 -3.86 13.51
N GLY A 16 12.16 -3.47 13.26
CA GLY A 16 11.31 -4.14 12.28
C GLY A 16 10.07 -3.35 11.92
N GLY A 17 9.15 -4.01 11.21
CA GLY A 17 7.93 -3.39 10.69
C GLY A 17 8.13 -2.74 9.32
N VAL A 18 7.06 -2.11 8.80
CA VAL A 18 7.03 -1.59 7.43
C VAL A 18 8.12 -0.53 7.19
N GLU A 19 8.31 0.40 8.13
CA GLU A 19 9.32 1.46 8.00
C GLU A 19 10.74 0.91 7.92
N ALA A 20 11.13 0.03 8.85
CA ALA A 20 12.45 -0.57 8.83
C ALA A 20 12.65 -1.43 7.57
N SER A 21 11.63 -2.22 7.20
CA SER A 21 11.65 -3.04 5.98
C SER A 21 12.00 -2.21 4.76
N LEU A 22 11.33 -1.08 4.54
CA LEU A 22 11.52 -0.24 3.35
C LEU A 22 12.80 0.62 3.40
N ARG A 23 13.56 0.61 4.49
CA ARG A 23 14.78 1.41 4.66
C ARG A 23 16.03 0.55 4.91
N ARG A 24 15.96 -0.74 4.55
CA ARG A 24 17.05 -1.70 4.78
C ARG A 24 18.32 -1.42 3.96
N PHE A 25 18.17 -0.75 2.82
CA PHE A 25 19.27 -0.30 1.97
C PHE A 25 19.21 1.22 1.78
N ALA A 26 20.17 1.76 1.04
CA ALA A 26 20.16 3.14 0.60
C ALA A 26 18.81 3.49 -0.04
N HIS A 27 18.19 4.56 0.43
CA HIS A 27 16.82 4.90 0.09
C HIS A 27 16.63 6.41 0.02
N TYR A 28 15.75 6.86 -0.87
CA TYR A 28 15.30 8.24 -0.89
C TYR A 28 14.40 8.51 0.33
N ASP A 29 14.75 9.54 1.09
CA ASP A 29 13.97 10.04 2.23
C ASP A 29 13.30 11.36 1.85
N TYR A 30 11.98 11.33 1.75
CA TYR A 30 11.18 12.47 1.29
C TYR A 30 11.35 13.72 2.16
N TRP A 31 11.54 13.55 3.47
CA TRP A 31 11.63 14.66 4.42
C TRP A 31 12.93 15.44 4.31
N SER A 32 14.05 14.75 4.07
CA SER A 32 15.35 15.38 3.85
C SER A 32 15.67 15.66 2.38
N ASP A 33 14.78 15.27 1.46
CA ASP A 33 14.97 15.35 0.01
C ASP A 33 16.33 14.81 -0.46
N SER A 34 16.76 13.68 0.11
CA SER A 34 18.09 13.12 -0.13
C SER A 34 18.09 11.59 -0.03
N VAL A 35 19.14 10.96 -0.57
CA VAL A 35 19.37 9.51 -0.39
C VAL A 35 20.11 9.28 0.93
N ARG A 36 19.46 8.58 1.85
CA ARG A 36 20.01 8.13 3.13
C ARG A 36 20.68 6.78 2.97
N GLN A 37 21.52 6.42 3.94
CA GLN A 37 22.05 5.06 4.06
C GLN A 37 20.91 4.08 4.43
N GLY A 38 21.21 2.78 4.44
CA GLY A 38 20.32 1.81 5.07
C GLY A 38 20.27 2.08 6.57
N ILE A 39 19.11 1.87 7.19
CA ILE A 39 18.88 2.24 8.59
C ILE A 39 19.85 1.54 9.56
N LEU A 40 20.35 0.34 9.24
CA LEU A 40 21.37 -0.36 10.04
C LEU A 40 22.75 0.29 9.97
N ALA A 41 23.03 1.13 8.98
CA ALA A 41 24.26 1.93 8.95
C ALA A 41 24.13 3.24 9.76
N ASP A 42 22.91 3.71 10.01
CA ASP A 42 22.63 4.99 10.68
C ASP A 42 22.15 4.83 12.14
N ALA A 43 21.55 3.70 12.50
CA ALA A 43 20.98 3.44 13.82
C ALA A 43 21.78 2.40 14.60
N PRO A 44 21.92 2.54 15.94
CA PRO A 44 22.50 1.52 16.81
C PRO A 44 21.48 0.38 16.98
N ALA A 45 21.39 -0.48 15.97
CA ALA A 45 20.56 -1.67 15.95
C ALA A 45 21.40 -2.86 15.49
N SER A 46 21.22 -4.00 16.15
CA SER A 46 21.97 -5.23 15.89
C SER A 46 21.44 -5.95 14.67
N LEU A 47 20.11 -6.03 14.52
CA LEU A 47 19.44 -6.67 13.38
C LEU A 47 18.22 -5.85 12.95
N LEU A 48 17.84 -6.04 11.69
CA LEU A 48 16.61 -5.54 11.11
C LEU A 48 15.77 -6.71 10.62
N VAL A 49 14.54 -6.84 11.09
CA VAL A 49 13.57 -7.81 10.58
C VAL A 49 12.72 -7.15 9.50
N TYR A 50 12.81 -7.65 8.27
CA TYR A 50 12.07 -7.12 7.13
C TYR A 50 10.94 -8.07 6.69
N GLY A 51 9.86 -7.47 6.22
CA GLY A 51 8.63 -8.19 5.91
C GLY A 51 7.88 -8.66 7.15
N MET A 52 7.17 -9.78 7.04
CA MET A 52 6.47 -10.38 8.17
C MET A 52 7.46 -11.07 9.12
N GLY A 53 7.53 -10.56 10.35
CA GLY A 53 8.63 -10.84 11.28
C GLY A 53 8.37 -11.93 12.31
N GLU A 54 7.21 -12.58 12.32
CA GLU A 54 6.79 -13.45 13.42
C GLU A 54 7.73 -14.64 13.67
N ARG A 55 8.18 -15.32 12.61
CA ARG A 55 9.16 -16.40 12.73
C ARG A 55 10.53 -15.87 13.14
N ALA A 56 10.99 -14.82 12.47
CA ALA A 56 12.31 -14.24 12.69
C ALA A 56 12.48 -13.72 14.14
N ILE A 57 11.48 -13.00 14.68
CA ILE A 57 11.58 -12.46 16.03
C ILE A 57 11.59 -13.57 17.09
N CYS A 58 10.79 -14.62 16.89
CA CYS A 58 10.82 -15.79 17.77
C CYS A 58 12.17 -16.50 17.72
N GLU A 59 12.72 -16.74 16.53
CA GLU A 59 14.02 -17.39 16.36
C GLU A 59 15.16 -16.57 16.99
N ILE A 60 15.20 -15.25 16.73
CA ILE A 60 16.16 -14.34 17.34
C ILE A 60 16.05 -14.39 18.87
N ALA A 61 14.83 -14.30 19.41
CA ALA A 61 14.61 -14.32 20.86
C ALA A 61 15.07 -15.63 21.51
N HIS A 62 14.78 -16.78 20.89
CA HIS A 62 15.26 -18.08 21.39
C HIS A 62 16.79 -18.15 21.41
N ARG A 63 17.45 -17.75 20.32
CA ARG A 63 18.93 -17.77 20.24
C ARG A 63 19.58 -16.84 21.27
N ILE A 64 19.06 -15.62 21.44
CA ILE A 64 19.54 -14.68 22.46
C ILE A 64 19.35 -15.28 23.87
N THR A 65 18.19 -15.88 24.14
CA THR A 65 17.92 -16.54 25.44
C THR A 65 18.86 -17.70 25.70
N SER A 66 19.26 -18.43 24.66
CA SER A 66 20.26 -19.51 24.72
C SER A 66 21.72 -19.01 24.76
N GLY A 67 21.95 -17.69 24.84
CA GLY A 67 23.27 -17.10 25.00
C GLY A 67 23.99 -16.73 23.70
N THR A 68 23.35 -16.87 22.52
CA THR A 68 23.94 -16.40 21.26
C THR A 68 23.92 -14.87 21.19
N PRO A 69 25.09 -14.21 21.04
CA PRO A 69 25.14 -12.76 20.86
C PRO A 69 24.37 -12.30 19.60
N ALA A 70 23.63 -11.20 19.70
CA ALA A 70 22.76 -10.74 18.61
C ALA A 70 23.50 -10.43 17.30
N ASN A 71 24.77 -9.99 17.38
CA ASN A 71 25.64 -9.71 16.23
C ASN A 71 26.16 -10.97 15.52
N GLU A 72 26.04 -12.15 16.14
CA GLU A 72 26.39 -13.45 15.56
C GLU A 72 25.20 -14.13 14.86
N ILE A 73 23.97 -13.67 15.13
CA ILE A 73 22.75 -14.18 14.49
C ILE A 73 22.63 -13.61 13.07
N ARG A 74 23.25 -14.30 12.09
CA ARG A 74 23.42 -13.78 10.73
C ARG A 74 22.78 -14.61 9.63
N ASP A 75 22.04 -15.65 9.99
CA ASP A 75 21.47 -16.66 9.08
C ASP A 75 19.93 -16.71 9.13
N VAL A 76 19.29 -15.92 9.99
CA VAL A 76 17.82 -15.91 10.15
C VAL A 76 17.17 -15.29 8.91
N ARG A 77 16.24 -16.01 8.27
CA ARG A 77 15.51 -15.51 7.09
C ARG A 77 14.66 -14.30 7.44
N GLY A 78 14.53 -13.37 6.50
CA GLY A 78 13.79 -12.13 6.73
C GLY A 78 14.54 -11.13 7.62
N THR A 79 15.86 -11.26 7.77
CA THR A 79 16.68 -10.31 8.53
C THR A 79 17.73 -9.63 7.67
N CYS A 80 18.17 -8.46 8.13
CA CYS A 80 19.42 -7.84 7.71
C CYS A 80 20.33 -7.69 8.92
N TYR A 81 21.63 -7.78 8.68
CA TYR A 81 22.68 -7.53 9.66
C TYR A 81 23.77 -6.68 9.04
N THR A 82 24.69 -6.22 9.89
CA THR A 82 25.88 -5.47 9.49
C THR A 82 27.15 -6.26 9.75
N MET A 83 28.14 -6.06 8.91
CA MET A 83 29.50 -6.57 9.12
C MET A 83 30.51 -5.49 8.74
N SER A 84 31.70 -5.55 9.33
CA SER A 84 32.74 -4.56 9.02
C SER A 84 33.22 -4.71 7.57
N VAL A 85 33.70 -3.61 6.97
CA VAL A 85 34.26 -3.65 5.60
C VAL A 85 35.46 -4.60 5.52
N GLY A 86 36.30 -4.66 6.57
CA GLY A 86 37.45 -5.55 6.62
C GLY A 86 37.06 -7.03 6.71
N GLU A 87 36.00 -7.34 7.46
CA GLU A 87 35.43 -8.69 7.54
C GLU A 87 34.84 -9.12 6.20
N TYR A 88 34.04 -8.25 5.56
CA TYR A 88 33.44 -8.52 4.27
C TYR A 88 34.47 -8.85 3.18
N ARG A 89 35.58 -8.09 3.13
CA ARG A 89 36.69 -8.34 2.18
C ARG A 89 37.33 -9.72 2.32
N LYS A 90 37.21 -10.36 3.49
CA LYS A 90 37.74 -11.69 3.79
C LYS A 90 36.67 -12.78 3.74
N SER A 91 35.42 -12.41 3.51
CA SER A 91 34.28 -13.32 3.55
C SER A 91 33.99 -13.95 2.18
N ASP A 92 33.51 -15.19 2.18
CA ASP A 92 33.07 -15.91 0.97
C ASP A 92 31.57 -15.73 0.67
N ILE A 93 30.93 -14.72 1.26
CA ILE A 93 29.48 -14.53 1.12
C ILE A 93 29.11 -14.21 -0.33
N LYS A 94 28.19 -15.01 -0.89
CA LYS A 94 27.69 -14.84 -2.26
C LYS A 94 26.25 -14.32 -2.21
N GLY A 95 26.00 -13.26 -2.97
CA GLY A 95 24.69 -12.63 -3.06
C GLY A 95 24.67 -11.56 -4.13
N THR A 96 23.49 -11.01 -4.40
CA THR A 96 23.34 -9.90 -5.33
C THR A 96 23.95 -8.65 -4.71
N GLN A 97 24.97 -8.09 -5.34
CA GLN A 97 25.60 -6.85 -4.89
C GLN A 97 24.83 -5.66 -5.46
N LEU A 98 24.32 -4.80 -4.57
CA LEU A 98 23.81 -3.49 -4.93
C LEU A 98 25.00 -2.52 -5.06
N PRO A 99 24.89 -1.48 -5.91
CA PRO A 99 25.89 -0.42 -5.92
C PRO A 99 26.04 0.19 -4.52
N ALA A 100 27.27 0.52 -4.16
CA ALA A 100 27.61 1.07 -2.85
C ALA A 100 26.87 2.39 -2.59
N TYR A 101 26.59 2.69 -1.32
CA TYR A 101 25.87 3.92 -0.94
C TYR A 101 26.42 5.21 -1.59
N PRO A 102 27.75 5.46 -1.63
CA PRO A 102 28.28 6.69 -2.24
C PRO A 102 28.02 6.83 -3.75
N LEU A 103 27.71 5.74 -4.45
CA LEU A 103 27.36 5.78 -5.87
C LEU A 103 25.88 6.07 -6.06
N VAL A 104 25.01 5.42 -5.27
CA VAL A 104 23.55 5.55 -5.42
C VAL A 104 23.00 6.85 -4.83
N SER A 105 23.82 7.67 -4.17
CA SER A 105 23.43 9.04 -3.83
C SER A 105 23.17 9.87 -5.09
N GLU A 106 23.78 9.51 -6.22
CA GLU A 106 23.51 10.13 -7.51
C GLU A 106 22.25 9.57 -8.18
N LYS A 107 21.51 10.44 -8.86
CA LYS A 107 20.17 10.11 -9.40
C LYS A 107 20.17 8.94 -10.40
N PRO A 108 21.02 8.88 -11.44
CA PRO A 108 20.96 7.79 -12.41
C PRO A 108 21.27 6.43 -11.78
N ASP A 109 22.25 6.39 -10.88
CA ASP A 109 22.70 5.18 -10.21
C ASP A 109 21.67 4.65 -9.22
N PHE A 110 20.85 5.52 -8.62
CA PHE A 110 19.73 5.11 -7.79
C PHE A 110 18.69 4.28 -8.57
N ALA A 111 18.35 4.66 -9.81
CA ALA A 111 17.40 3.91 -10.62
C ALA A 111 17.95 2.53 -10.99
N ALA A 112 19.24 2.46 -11.34
CA ALA A 112 19.92 1.19 -11.63
C ALA A 112 19.97 0.29 -10.39
N ALA A 113 20.33 0.84 -9.23
CA ALA A 113 20.36 0.13 -7.96
C ALA A 113 18.98 -0.43 -7.58
N TRP A 114 17.91 0.34 -7.79
CA TRP A 114 16.55 -0.12 -7.55
C TRP A 114 16.18 -1.30 -8.45
N LYS A 115 16.56 -1.26 -9.74
CA LYS A 115 16.32 -2.37 -10.68
C LYS A 115 17.06 -3.64 -10.22
N THR A 116 18.36 -3.53 -9.90
CA THR A 116 19.14 -4.66 -9.37
C THR A 116 18.50 -5.24 -8.11
N PHE A 117 18.04 -4.38 -7.20
CA PHE A 117 17.29 -4.80 -6.01
C PHE A 117 15.98 -5.53 -6.35
N SER A 118 15.21 -5.03 -7.33
CA SER A 118 13.94 -5.63 -7.74
C SER A 118 14.12 -7.02 -8.38
N ASP A 119 15.22 -7.25 -9.09
CA ASP A 119 15.51 -8.51 -9.76
C ASP A 119 16.20 -9.53 -8.83
N ALA A 120 16.76 -9.08 -7.70
CA ALA A 120 17.50 -9.89 -6.76
C ALA A 120 16.67 -11.03 -6.14
N ASP A 121 17.36 -12.11 -5.78
CA ASP A 121 16.83 -13.19 -4.96
C ASP A 121 17.83 -13.57 -3.86
N GLY A 122 17.32 -14.12 -2.76
CA GLY A 122 18.16 -14.59 -1.66
C GLY A 122 18.95 -13.47 -0.98
N ILE A 123 20.27 -13.65 -0.89
CA ILE A 123 21.17 -12.73 -0.18
C ILE A 123 21.40 -11.47 -1.02
N ILE A 124 21.23 -10.30 -0.40
CA ILE A 124 21.52 -9.01 -1.02
C ILE A 124 22.53 -8.27 -0.16
N ILE A 125 23.53 -7.68 -0.80
CA ILE A 125 24.66 -7.03 -0.12
C ILE A 125 24.76 -5.60 -0.63
N GLN A 126 24.88 -4.63 0.29
CA GLN A 126 25.18 -3.26 -0.06
C GLN A 126 26.34 -2.72 0.78
N PRO A 127 27.46 -2.31 0.15
CA PRO A 127 28.52 -1.60 0.83
C PRO A 127 28.11 -0.17 1.23
N HIS A 128 28.43 0.20 2.48
CA HIS A 128 28.35 1.55 3.03
C HIS A 128 29.75 2.00 3.48
N PRO A 129 29.98 3.31 3.72
CA PRO A 129 31.32 3.82 4.06
C PRO A 129 31.98 3.15 5.28
N LYS A 130 31.20 2.80 6.31
CA LYS A 130 31.71 2.23 7.57
C LYS A 130 31.32 0.77 7.80
N THR A 131 30.43 0.21 6.98
CA THR A 131 29.85 -1.12 7.20
C THR A 131 29.36 -1.70 5.89
N VAL A 132 29.09 -3.00 5.87
CA VAL A 132 28.35 -3.66 4.79
C VAL A 132 27.02 -4.13 5.37
N ILE A 133 25.91 -3.79 4.72
CA ILE A 133 24.59 -4.33 5.07
C ILE A 133 24.37 -5.59 4.24
N VAL A 134 24.02 -6.67 4.92
CA VAL A 134 23.66 -7.94 4.30
C VAL A 134 22.23 -8.28 4.66
N GLN A 135 21.40 -8.51 3.66
CA GLN A 135 20.05 -9.05 3.79
C GLN A 135 20.09 -10.55 3.54
N ASN A 136 19.51 -11.34 4.45
CA ASN A 136 19.29 -12.76 4.27
C ASN A 136 18.13 -13.04 3.28
N PRO A 137 17.91 -14.28 2.83
CA PRO A 137 16.72 -14.61 2.04
C PRO A 137 15.42 -14.25 2.77
N PRO A 138 14.33 -13.91 2.04
CA PRO A 138 13.05 -13.56 2.66
C PRO A 138 12.50 -14.70 3.51
N ALA A 139 11.80 -14.35 4.58
CA ALA A 139 11.03 -15.31 5.36
C ALA A 139 10.05 -16.06 4.46
N VAL A 140 9.93 -17.37 4.68
CA VAL A 140 8.91 -18.16 4.00
C VAL A 140 7.54 -17.65 4.48
N PRO A 141 6.55 -17.48 3.58
CA PRO A 141 5.19 -17.17 3.99
C PRO A 141 4.69 -18.15 5.07
N LEU A 142 3.84 -17.65 5.96
CA LEU A 142 3.19 -18.47 6.97
C LEU A 142 2.19 -19.43 6.32
N SER A 143 1.95 -20.57 6.94
CA SER A 143 0.80 -21.40 6.61
C SER A 143 -0.50 -20.78 7.15
N THR A 144 -1.63 -21.30 6.70
CA THR A 144 -2.95 -20.91 7.22
C THR A 144 -3.04 -21.14 8.73
N GLU A 145 -2.52 -22.27 9.22
CA GLU A 145 -2.57 -22.66 10.62
C GLU A 145 -1.71 -21.73 11.50
N GLU A 146 -0.53 -21.32 11.01
CA GLU A 146 0.30 -20.35 11.70
C GLU A 146 -0.33 -18.97 11.73
N MET A 147 -0.96 -18.55 10.63
CA MET A 147 -1.73 -17.30 10.57
C MET A 147 -2.87 -17.32 11.59
N ASP A 148 -3.64 -18.41 11.64
CA ASP A 148 -4.73 -18.58 12.59
C ASP A 148 -4.22 -18.49 14.03
N ARG A 149 -3.11 -19.16 14.35
CA ARG A 149 -2.50 -19.10 15.69
C ARG A 149 -2.14 -17.67 16.09
N ILE A 150 -1.60 -16.88 15.17
CA ILE A 150 -1.25 -15.47 15.43
C ILE A 150 -2.50 -14.63 15.68
N TYR A 151 -3.52 -14.72 14.82
CA TYR A 151 -4.73 -13.91 14.97
C TYR A 151 -5.65 -14.40 16.10
N GLU A 152 -5.42 -15.60 16.64
CA GLU A 152 -6.12 -16.13 17.79
C GLU A 152 -5.46 -15.84 19.14
N LEU A 153 -4.30 -15.17 19.14
CA LEU A 153 -3.74 -14.63 20.36
C LEU A 153 -4.76 -13.71 21.07
N PRO A 154 -4.73 -13.64 22.42
CA PRO A 154 -5.73 -12.93 23.22
C PRO A 154 -5.52 -11.40 23.16
N PHE A 155 -5.64 -10.80 21.97
CA PHE A 155 -5.50 -9.36 21.79
C PHE A 155 -6.56 -8.61 22.59
N ALA A 156 -6.12 -7.65 23.40
CA ALA A 156 -7.01 -6.87 24.27
C ALA A 156 -8.08 -6.09 23.50
N ARG A 157 -7.80 -5.67 22.25
CA ARG A 157 -8.67 -4.81 21.42
C ARG A 157 -9.15 -3.57 22.20
N ARG A 158 -8.28 -3.03 23.03
CA ARG A 158 -8.51 -1.88 23.91
C ARG A 158 -7.23 -1.06 23.99
N GLN A 159 -7.36 0.21 24.35
CA GLN A 159 -6.20 1.02 24.69
C GLN A 159 -5.53 0.47 25.96
N HIS A 160 -4.24 0.76 26.11
CA HIS A 160 -3.50 0.36 27.30
C HIS A 160 -4.12 1.03 28.55
N PRO A 161 -4.29 0.32 29.69
CA PRO A 161 -4.97 0.86 30.88
C PRO A 161 -4.36 2.15 31.45
N ALA A 162 -3.05 2.36 31.23
CA ALA A 162 -2.35 3.57 31.67
C ALA A 162 -2.67 4.82 30.83
N ILE A 163 -3.23 4.66 29.63
CA ILE A 163 -3.56 5.77 28.72
C ILE A 163 -5.01 6.19 29.00
N LYS A 164 -5.20 7.44 29.43
CA LYS A 164 -6.53 7.99 29.77
C LYS A 164 -7.17 8.71 28.60
N GLU A 165 -6.35 9.24 27.70
CA GLU A 165 -6.77 9.92 26.49
C GLU A 165 -7.43 8.92 25.53
N THR A 166 -8.40 9.41 24.77
CA THR A 166 -8.96 8.63 23.67
C THR A 166 -7.91 8.45 22.58
N ILE A 167 -7.70 7.22 22.12
CA ILE A 167 -6.82 6.93 20.98
C ILE A 167 -7.69 6.88 19.70
N PRO A 168 -7.69 7.91 18.83
CA PRO A 168 -8.56 7.92 17.65
C PRO A 168 -8.30 6.76 16.70
N ALA A 169 -7.06 6.28 16.64
CA ALA A 169 -6.66 5.15 15.80
C ALA A 169 -7.27 3.81 16.24
N LEU A 170 -7.73 3.68 17.49
CA LEU A 170 -8.35 2.45 17.99
C LEU A 170 -9.75 2.23 17.43
N ALA A 171 -10.55 3.29 17.30
CA ALA A 171 -11.95 3.21 16.88
C ALA A 171 -12.16 2.43 15.56
N PRO A 172 -11.43 2.71 14.46
CA PRO A 172 -11.63 2.00 13.20
C PRO A 172 -11.09 0.57 13.18
N ILE A 173 -10.23 0.17 14.14
CA ILE A 173 -9.59 -1.15 14.16
C ILE A 173 -10.09 -2.07 15.29
N GLN A 174 -10.77 -1.51 16.29
CA GLN A 174 -11.17 -2.24 17.49
C GLN A 174 -12.03 -3.46 17.17
N PHE A 175 -12.94 -3.30 16.20
CA PHE A 175 -13.83 -4.36 15.72
C PHE A 175 -13.70 -4.54 14.21
N SER A 176 -12.46 -4.66 13.73
CA SER A 176 -12.15 -5.16 12.39
C SER A 176 -11.52 -6.56 12.45
N ILE A 177 -11.58 -7.26 11.32
CA ILE A 177 -11.03 -8.61 11.14
C ILE A 177 -10.17 -8.62 9.89
N ILE A 178 -8.91 -9.03 10.04
CA ILE A 178 -8.01 -9.29 8.92
C ILE A 178 -8.24 -10.71 8.42
N THR A 179 -8.59 -10.91 7.15
CA THR A 179 -8.89 -12.23 6.57
C THR A 179 -7.68 -12.87 5.88
N HIS A 180 -6.75 -12.06 5.37
CA HIS A 180 -5.57 -12.53 4.66
C HIS A 180 -4.43 -11.50 4.70
N ARG A 181 -3.24 -11.95 4.30
CA ARG A 181 -2.08 -11.10 4.01
C ARG A 181 -1.63 -11.27 2.56
N GLY A 182 -0.87 -10.29 2.08
CA GLY A 182 -0.32 -10.24 0.74
C GLY A 182 -1.23 -9.49 -0.23
N CYS A 183 -0.63 -8.98 -1.32
CA CYS A 183 -1.34 -8.26 -2.36
C CYS A 183 -0.64 -8.44 -3.70
N PHE A 184 -1.26 -9.21 -4.60
CA PHE A 184 -0.76 -9.41 -5.97
C PHE A 184 -1.05 -8.22 -6.89
N GLY A 185 -1.76 -7.20 -6.40
CA GLY A 185 -2.07 -5.99 -7.14
C GLY A 185 -0.83 -5.20 -7.56
N ALA A 186 0.26 -5.30 -6.78
CA ALA A 186 1.59 -4.77 -7.10
C ALA A 186 1.61 -3.31 -7.62
N CYS A 187 0.79 -2.43 -7.03
CA CYS A 187 0.78 -1.01 -7.40
C CYS A 187 2.17 -0.40 -7.16
N SER A 188 2.68 0.35 -8.12
CA SER A 188 4.07 0.87 -8.15
C SER A 188 4.44 1.77 -6.97
N PHE A 189 3.46 2.27 -6.23
CA PHE A 189 3.62 3.20 -5.10
C PHE A 189 3.35 2.53 -3.73
N CYS A 190 2.91 1.28 -3.73
CA CYS A 190 2.43 0.61 -2.52
C CYS A 190 3.55 -0.20 -1.85
N SER A 191 3.65 -0.11 -0.52
CA SER A 191 4.61 -0.87 0.28
C SER A 191 4.19 -2.31 0.57
N ILE A 192 2.90 -2.64 0.42
CA ILE A 192 2.34 -3.93 0.84
C ILE A 192 3.02 -5.08 0.11
N THR A 193 3.23 -4.97 -1.20
CA THR A 193 3.90 -6.04 -1.96
C THR A 193 5.35 -6.27 -1.49
N HIS A 194 6.06 -5.21 -1.08
CA HIS A 194 7.42 -5.33 -0.55
C HIS A 194 7.48 -5.85 0.89
N HIS A 195 6.42 -5.66 1.67
CA HIS A 195 6.38 -6.02 3.09
C HIS A 195 5.65 -7.36 3.35
N GLN A 196 4.50 -7.59 2.73
CA GLN A 196 3.71 -8.82 2.88
C GLN A 196 3.89 -9.81 1.73
N GLY A 197 4.43 -9.38 0.58
CA GLY A 197 4.56 -10.20 -0.61
C GLY A 197 3.35 -10.14 -1.56
N LYS A 198 3.49 -10.80 -2.72
CA LYS A 198 2.42 -10.90 -3.74
C LYS A 198 1.44 -12.05 -3.49
N GLN A 199 1.88 -13.11 -2.81
CA GLN A 199 1.07 -14.29 -2.57
C GLN A 199 0.00 -13.98 -1.54
N ILE A 200 -1.24 -14.43 -1.77
CA ILE A 200 -2.29 -14.33 -0.76
C ILE A 200 -2.17 -15.50 0.19
N ILE A 201 -2.03 -15.19 1.47
CA ILE A 201 -2.10 -16.16 2.56
C ILE A 201 -3.39 -15.86 3.33
N SER A 202 -4.39 -16.72 3.13
CA SER A 202 -5.70 -16.59 3.78
C SER A 202 -5.69 -17.30 5.12
N ARG A 203 -6.39 -16.73 6.11
CA ARG A 203 -6.76 -17.43 7.34
C ARG A 203 -7.85 -18.46 7.06
N SER A 204 -8.04 -19.40 7.97
CA SER A 204 -9.20 -20.29 7.91
C SER A 204 -10.49 -19.54 8.23
N GLU A 205 -11.60 -20.03 7.67
CA GLU A 205 -12.93 -19.50 7.97
C GLU A 205 -13.27 -19.74 9.44
N GLU A 206 -12.87 -20.88 9.99
CA GLU A 206 -13.08 -21.25 11.38
C GLU A 206 -12.38 -20.29 12.34
N SER A 207 -11.13 -19.89 12.05
CA SER A 207 -10.40 -18.90 12.86
C SER A 207 -11.09 -17.55 12.87
N ILE A 208 -11.51 -17.08 11.69
CA ILE A 208 -12.21 -15.81 11.53
C ILE A 208 -13.55 -15.82 12.29
N LEU A 209 -14.31 -16.91 12.17
CA LEU A 209 -15.59 -17.06 12.87
C LEU A 209 -15.40 -17.14 14.40
N ARG A 210 -14.34 -17.80 14.89
CA ARG A 210 -13.99 -17.79 16.32
C ARG A 210 -13.67 -16.38 16.81
N GLU A 211 -12.90 -15.62 16.04
CA GLU A 211 -12.56 -14.23 16.38
C GLU A 211 -13.80 -13.32 16.41
N ALA A 212 -14.67 -13.41 15.40
CA ALA A 212 -15.94 -12.68 15.37
C ALA A 212 -16.83 -13.04 16.57
N LYS A 213 -16.92 -14.33 16.94
CA LYS A 213 -17.63 -14.80 18.14
C LYS A 213 -17.03 -14.24 19.44
N ARG A 214 -15.70 -14.11 19.53
CA ARG A 214 -15.03 -13.46 20.69
C ARG A 214 -15.37 -11.98 20.76
N MET A 215 -15.28 -11.26 19.64
CA MET A 215 -15.67 -9.85 19.54
C MET A 215 -17.13 -9.62 19.96
N ALA A 216 -18.04 -10.48 19.50
CA ALA A 216 -19.47 -10.40 19.83
C ALA A 216 -19.79 -10.54 21.32
N LYS A 217 -18.88 -11.13 22.11
CA LYS A 217 -18.98 -11.26 23.57
C LYS A 217 -18.39 -10.08 24.34
N MET A 218 -17.67 -9.17 23.68
CA MET A 218 -17.04 -8.04 24.35
C MET A 218 -18.09 -6.99 24.78
N PRO A 219 -18.01 -6.44 26.01
CA PRO A 219 -18.96 -5.44 26.51
C PRO A 219 -19.09 -4.19 25.64
N GLU A 220 -18.03 -3.80 24.94
CA GLU A 220 -17.97 -2.63 24.07
C GLU A 220 -18.55 -2.88 22.67
N PHE A 221 -18.80 -4.14 22.30
CA PHE A 221 -19.33 -4.48 20.99
C PHE A 221 -20.78 -4.02 20.87
N ARG A 222 -21.10 -3.32 19.77
CA ARG A 222 -22.45 -2.75 19.51
C ARG A 222 -23.16 -3.43 18.34
N GLY A 223 -22.61 -4.52 17.83
CA GLY A 223 -23.18 -5.31 16.73
C GLY A 223 -22.61 -5.01 15.35
N THR A 224 -21.61 -4.13 15.23
CA THR A 224 -20.99 -3.80 13.95
C THR A 224 -19.55 -4.31 13.90
N ILE A 225 -19.26 -5.15 12.91
CA ILE A 225 -17.89 -5.42 12.48
C ILE A 225 -17.57 -4.41 11.37
N SER A 226 -16.65 -3.51 11.68
CA SER A 226 -16.36 -2.30 10.89
C SER A 226 -15.61 -2.57 9.58
N ASP A 227 -14.85 -3.66 9.53
CA ASP A 227 -14.12 -4.12 8.35
C ASP A 227 -13.85 -5.62 8.45
N VAL A 228 -14.01 -6.33 7.33
CA VAL A 228 -13.60 -7.72 7.14
C VAL A 228 -12.84 -7.81 5.82
N GLY A 229 -11.51 -7.85 5.89
CA GLY A 229 -10.70 -7.77 4.68
C GLY A 229 -9.19 -7.88 4.92
N GLY A 230 -8.42 -7.36 3.99
CA GLY A 230 -6.96 -7.34 4.03
C GLY A 230 -6.46 -6.14 3.23
N PRO A 231 -5.26 -6.21 2.63
CA PRO A 231 -4.79 -5.18 1.69
C PRO A 231 -5.81 -4.74 0.64
N SER A 232 -6.57 -5.70 0.09
CA SER A 232 -7.78 -5.46 -0.68
C SER A 232 -8.78 -6.52 -0.26
N ALA A 233 -9.99 -6.14 0.15
CA ALA A 233 -10.93 -7.09 0.76
C ALA A 233 -11.22 -8.31 -0.14
N ASN A 234 -11.40 -8.05 -1.44
CA ASN A 234 -11.73 -9.06 -2.46
C ASN A 234 -10.55 -9.92 -2.95
N MET A 235 -9.48 -10.02 -2.17
CA MET A 235 -8.39 -10.98 -2.41
C MET A 235 -8.45 -12.19 -1.49
N TYR A 236 -9.31 -12.21 -0.47
CA TYR A 236 -9.47 -13.38 0.40
C TYR A 236 -9.81 -14.62 -0.41
N GLY A 237 -9.14 -15.74 -0.13
CA GLY A 237 -9.35 -17.01 -0.81
C GLY A 237 -8.76 -17.11 -2.21
N ALA A 238 -8.22 -16.01 -2.78
CA ALA A 238 -7.55 -16.06 -4.08
C ALA A 238 -6.27 -16.90 -3.99
N HIS A 239 -6.02 -17.70 -5.03
CA HIS A 239 -4.92 -18.66 -5.05
C HIS A 239 -4.37 -18.85 -6.47
N CYS A 240 -3.09 -19.21 -6.56
CA CYS A 240 -2.49 -19.69 -7.80
C CYS A 240 -1.73 -20.99 -7.50
N PRO A 241 -1.97 -22.10 -8.22
CA PRO A 241 -1.30 -23.39 -7.97
C PRO A 241 0.22 -23.33 -8.04
N LYS A 242 0.78 -22.32 -8.72
CA LYS A 242 2.24 -22.13 -8.84
C LYS A 242 2.87 -21.55 -7.58
N TRP A 243 2.09 -20.89 -6.72
CA TRP A 243 2.58 -20.23 -5.52
C TRP A 243 3.22 -21.20 -4.52
N GLU A 244 2.70 -22.42 -4.41
CA GLU A 244 3.21 -23.42 -3.47
C GLU A 244 4.62 -23.88 -3.81
N LYS A 245 4.91 -24.07 -5.10
CA LYS A 245 6.20 -24.60 -5.56
C LYS A 245 7.23 -23.52 -5.91
N HIS A 246 6.76 -22.39 -6.46
CA HIS A 246 7.64 -21.39 -7.08
C HIS A 246 7.43 -19.97 -6.57
N GLY A 247 6.49 -19.76 -5.65
CA GLY A 247 6.08 -18.42 -5.24
C GLY A 247 5.37 -17.64 -6.36
N ALA A 248 5.20 -16.34 -6.15
CA ALA A 248 4.65 -15.45 -7.16
C ALA A 248 5.65 -15.16 -8.28
N CYS A 249 5.16 -15.05 -9.52
CA CYS A 249 5.99 -14.66 -10.65
C CYS A 249 6.62 -13.27 -10.41
N LYS A 250 7.94 -13.14 -10.64
CA LYS A 250 8.66 -11.87 -10.44
C LYS A 250 8.19 -10.79 -11.42
N ASN A 251 8.27 -11.08 -12.72
CA ASN A 251 8.12 -10.10 -13.81
C ASN A 251 6.80 -10.25 -14.58
N LYS A 252 5.76 -10.84 -13.98
CA LYS A 252 4.43 -10.99 -14.58
C LYS A 252 3.36 -10.40 -13.67
N SER A 253 2.34 -9.81 -14.28
CA SER A 253 1.14 -9.38 -13.56
C SER A 253 0.25 -10.57 -13.24
N CYS A 254 -0.26 -10.62 -12.01
CA CYS A 254 -1.31 -11.58 -11.63
C CYS A 254 -2.70 -11.11 -12.08
N ILE A 255 -2.88 -9.81 -12.34
CA ILE A 255 -4.15 -9.25 -12.80
C ILE A 255 -4.42 -9.76 -14.22
N GLY A 256 -5.55 -10.44 -14.42
CA GLY A 256 -5.90 -11.09 -15.69
C GLY A 256 -5.13 -12.39 -15.98
N CYS A 257 -4.39 -12.93 -15.01
CA CYS A 257 -3.67 -14.19 -15.19
C CYS A 257 -4.66 -15.37 -15.19
N PRO A 258 -4.65 -16.25 -16.21
CA PRO A 258 -5.58 -17.39 -16.28
C PRO A 258 -5.29 -18.48 -15.24
N SER A 259 -4.11 -18.47 -14.62
CA SER A 259 -3.76 -19.39 -13.53
C SER A 259 -4.14 -18.87 -12.14
N LEU A 260 -4.59 -17.62 -12.04
CA LEU A 260 -5.06 -17.04 -10.78
C LEU A 260 -6.53 -17.38 -10.63
N GLN A 261 -6.87 -18.07 -9.55
CA GLN A 261 -8.24 -18.31 -9.12
C GLN A 261 -8.62 -17.19 -8.16
N ASP A 262 -9.72 -16.50 -8.44
CA ASP A 262 -10.26 -15.54 -7.49
C ASP A 262 -10.92 -16.25 -6.30
N GLY A 263 -11.19 -15.49 -5.23
CA GLY A 263 -11.83 -16.01 -4.02
C GLY A 263 -13.18 -15.35 -3.75
N THR A 264 -13.83 -14.77 -4.76
CA THR A 264 -15.04 -13.97 -4.57
C THR A 264 -16.17 -14.77 -3.92
N ALA A 265 -16.45 -15.98 -4.42
CA ALA A 265 -17.44 -16.90 -3.85
C ALA A 265 -17.12 -17.27 -2.38
N ARG A 266 -15.85 -17.58 -2.07
CA ARG A 266 -15.41 -17.89 -0.70
C ARG A 266 -15.55 -16.70 0.24
N GLN A 267 -15.25 -15.50 -0.24
CA GLN A 267 -15.43 -14.29 0.55
C GLN A 267 -16.90 -14.05 0.89
N LEU A 268 -17.82 -14.20 -0.08
CA LEU A 268 -19.26 -14.03 0.19
C LEU A 268 -19.77 -15.06 1.19
N ALA A 269 -19.35 -16.32 1.06
CA ALA A 269 -19.69 -17.38 2.02
C ALA A 269 -19.22 -17.01 3.44
N LEU A 270 -17.95 -16.59 3.59
CA LEU A 270 -17.40 -16.15 4.87
C LEU A 270 -18.19 -14.98 5.46
N LEU A 271 -18.49 -13.95 4.67
CA LEU A 271 -19.23 -12.77 5.13
C LEU A 271 -20.64 -13.14 5.62
N SER A 272 -21.32 -14.05 4.90
CA SER A 272 -22.61 -14.61 5.29
C SER A 272 -22.53 -15.37 6.62
N GLU A 273 -21.52 -16.22 6.81
CA GLU A 273 -21.34 -16.95 8.07
C GLU A 273 -21.05 -16.01 9.26
N ILE A 274 -20.29 -14.92 9.05
CA ILE A 274 -20.05 -13.92 10.09
C ILE A 274 -21.36 -13.22 10.48
N GLN A 275 -22.23 -12.91 9.51
CA GLN A 275 -23.53 -12.26 9.77
C GLN A 275 -24.47 -13.14 10.61
N LYS A 276 -24.36 -14.47 10.52
CA LYS A 276 -25.17 -15.41 11.31
C LYS A 276 -24.80 -15.47 12.80
N ILE A 277 -23.68 -14.86 13.21
CA ILE A 277 -23.21 -14.90 14.59
C ILE A 277 -24.15 -14.07 15.50
N PRO A 278 -24.64 -14.62 16.62
CA PRO A 278 -25.48 -13.88 17.56
C PRO A 278 -24.83 -12.56 18.01
N LYS A 279 -25.65 -11.50 18.09
CA LYS A 279 -25.26 -10.11 18.39
C LYS A 279 -24.54 -9.36 17.26
N VAL A 280 -24.12 -10.02 16.17
CA VAL A 280 -23.65 -9.33 14.97
C VAL A 280 -24.87 -8.85 14.17
N LYS A 281 -24.94 -7.54 13.92
CA LYS A 281 -26.01 -6.87 13.17
C LYS A 281 -25.54 -6.42 11.79
N HIS A 282 -24.28 -5.98 11.70
CA HIS A 282 -23.69 -5.45 10.48
C HIS A 282 -22.26 -5.96 10.31
N VAL A 283 -21.91 -6.30 9.06
CA VAL A 283 -20.57 -6.74 8.66
C VAL A 283 -20.18 -5.93 7.45
N PHE A 284 -19.27 -4.98 7.62
CA PHE A 284 -18.87 -4.05 6.56
C PHE A 284 -17.50 -4.36 5.98
N ILE A 285 -17.28 -3.87 4.76
CA ILE A 285 -15.98 -3.79 4.10
C ILE A 285 -15.59 -2.31 4.01
N SER A 286 -14.56 -1.93 4.77
CA SER A 286 -13.99 -0.59 4.80
C SER A 286 -12.57 -0.52 4.21
N SER A 287 -11.87 -1.65 4.11
CA SER A 287 -10.51 -1.81 3.54
C SER A 287 -10.43 -1.50 2.04
N GLY A 288 -11.56 -1.32 1.37
CA GLY A 288 -11.64 -1.03 -0.05
C GLY A 288 -11.57 -2.28 -0.92
N ILE A 289 -12.15 -2.16 -2.12
CA ILE A 289 -12.25 -3.25 -3.08
C ILE A 289 -11.52 -2.86 -4.36
N ARG A 290 -10.69 -3.76 -4.89
CA ARG A 290 -10.11 -3.63 -6.22
C ARG A 290 -11.18 -3.96 -7.25
N TYR A 291 -11.80 -2.91 -7.79
CA TYR A 291 -12.88 -2.99 -8.77
C TYR A 291 -12.50 -3.80 -10.02
N ASP A 292 -11.23 -3.77 -10.42
CA ASP A 292 -10.69 -4.49 -11.57
C ASP A 292 -10.50 -5.99 -11.35
N LEU A 293 -10.70 -6.46 -10.13
CA LEU A 293 -10.72 -7.89 -9.80
C LEU A 293 -12.12 -8.48 -9.76
N ILE A 294 -13.17 -7.66 -9.95
CA ILE A 294 -14.54 -8.16 -10.02
C ILE A 294 -14.79 -8.62 -11.46
N PRO A 295 -15.01 -9.93 -11.70
CA PRO A 295 -15.21 -10.44 -13.05
C PRO A 295 -16.35 -9.72 -13.79
N GLU A 296 -16.21 -9.54 -15.11
CA GLU A 296 -17.25 -8.95 -15.97
C GLU A 296 -18.18 -10.07 -16.51
N ASN A 297 -18.77 -10.83 -15.59
CA ASN A 297 -19.70 -11.94 -15.88
C ASN A 297 -20.80 -12.00 -14.80
N ALA A 298 -21.70 -12.99 -14.91
CA ALA A 298 -22.82 -13.17 -13.98
C ALA A 298 -22.37 -13.37 -12.51
N GLU A 299 -21.25 -14.04 -12.28
CA GLU A 299 -20.69 -14.24 -10.94
C GLU A 299 -20.22 -12.93 -10.32
N GLY A 300 -19.48 -12.12 -11.09
CA GLY A 300 -19.03 -10.81 -10.62
C GLY A 300 -20.18 -9.83 -10.40
N ASP A 301 -21.25 -9.91 -11.21
CA ASP A 301 -22.47 -9.12 -10.99
C ASP A 301 -23.20 -9.54 -9.71
N ALA A 302 -23.30 -10.85 -9.46
CA ALA A 302 -23.84 -11.36 -8.21
C ALA A 302 -23.00 -10.91 -7.00
N TYR A 303 -21.67 -10.97 -7.11
CA TYR A 303 -20.75 -10.47 -6.10
C TYR A 303 -20.97 -8.98 -5.81
N LEU A 304 -20.96 -8.14 -6.85
CA LEU A 304 -21.14 -6.70 -6.69
C LEU A 304 -22.49 -6.36 -6.06
N LYS A 305 -23.55 -7.07 -6.46
CA LYS A 305 -24.89 -6.95 -5.87
C LYS A 305 -24.88 -7.28 -4.38
N THR A 306 -24.36 -8.46 -4.00
CA THR A 306 -24.32 -8.89 -2.59
C THR A 306 -23.51 -7.95 -1.71
N ILE A 307 -22.33 -7.51 -2.17
CA ILE A 307 -21.52 -6.53 -1.43
C ILE A 307 -22.26 -5.21 -1.27
N SER A 308 -22.89 -4.70 -2.34
CA SER A 308 -23.63 -3.43 -2.30
C SER A 308 -24.81 -3.52 -1.34
N GLU A 309 -25.54 -4.62 -1.30
CA GLU A 309 -26.75 -4.77 -0.48
C GLU A 309 -26.44 -4.92 1.02
N SER A 310 -25.37 -5.63 1.36
CA SER A 310 -25.18 -6.15 2.73
C SER A 310 -23.88 -5.73 3.41
N HIS A 311 -22.88 -5.23 2.67
CA HIS A 311 -21.51 -5.09 3.18
C HIS A 311 -20.89 -3.71 3.01
N ILE A 312 -21.68 -2.70 2.61
CA ILE A 312 -21.26 -1.30 2.59
C ILE A 312 -22.24 -0.40 3.35
N SER A 313 -21.71 0.65 3.99
CA SER A 313 -22.49 1.62 4.76
C SER A 313 -22.86 2.85 3.93
N GLY A 314 -23.57 2.61 2.81
CA GLY A 314 -23.98 3.66 1.87
C GLY A 314 -22.88 4.14 0.92
N HIS A 315 -21.62 3.83 1.21
CA HIS A 315 -20.47 4.18 0.38
C HIS A 315 -19.63 2.96 0.06
N MET A 316 -19.35 2.72 -1.22
CA MET A 316 -18.38 1.73 -1.66
C MET A 316 -17.03 2.41 -1.90
N LYS A 317 -16.05 2.05 -1.07
CA LYS A 317 -14.69 2.58 -1.18
C LYS A 317 -13.93 1.81 -2.24
N VAL A 318 -13.43 2.53 -3.24
CA VAL A 318 -12.66 1.98 -4.36
C VAL A 318 -11.43 2.84 -4.59
N ALA A 319 -10.36 2.23 -5.08
CA ALA A 319 -9.08 2.91 -5.28
C ALA A 319 -8.71 2.96 -6.77
N PRO A 320 -9.34 3.81 -7.60
CA PRO A 320 -8.87 4.05 -8.96
C PRO A 320 -7.55 4.80 -8.95
N GLU A 321 -7.32 5.66 -7.94
CA GLU A 321 -6.18 6.58 -7.79
C GLU A 321 -6.12 7.67 -8.86
N HIS A 322 -6.35 7.31 -10.12
CA HIS A 322 -6.41 8.22 -11.26
C HIS A 322 -7.24 7.61 -12.41
N ILE A 323 -7.68 8.44 -13.36
CA ILE A 323 -8.36 8.03 -14.62
C ILE A 323 -7.55 8.34 -15.89
N SER A 324 -6.29 8.77 -15.77
CA SER A 324 -5.45 9.07 -16.92
C SER A 324 -4.63 7.84 -17.21
N ASP A 325 -4.79 7.23 -18.39
CA ASP A 325 -4.09 6.00 -18.74
C ASP A 325 -2.57 6.14 -18.63
N ARG A 326 -2.04 7.33 -18.95
CA ARG A 326 -0.61 7.63 -18.77
C ARG A 326 -0.19 7.48 -17.30
N VAL A 327 -1.00 7.98 -16.37
CA VAL A 327 -0.69 7.97 -14.93
C VAL A 327 -0.95 6.60 -14.34
N THR A 328 -2.07 5.96 -14.67
CA THR A 328 -2.43 4.63 -14.15
C THR A 328 -1.44 3.56 -14.61
N GLN A 329 -0.90 3.65 -15.84
CA GLN A 329 0.18 2.79 -16.30
C GLN A 329 1.44 2.90 -15.42
N MET A 330 1.86 4.13 -15.06
CA MET A 330 2.99 4.33 -14.14
C MET A 330 2.70 3.76 -12.74
N MET A 331 1.45 3.84 -12.30
CA MET A 331 0.97 3.29 -11.03
C MET A 331 0.82 1.76 -11.01
N ASN A 332 0.92 1.08 -12.17
CA ASN A 332 0.50 -0.32 -12.35
C ASN A 332 -0.97 -0.54 -11.94
N LYS A 333 -1.85 0.31 -12.48
CA LYS A 333 -3.29 0.34 -12.24
C LYS A 333 -4.05 0.33 -13.58
N PRO A 334 -5.29 -0.18 -13.59
CA PRO A 334 -6.12 -0.16 -14.78
C PRO A 334 -6.54 1.28 -15.14
N GLY A 335 -6.77 1.53 -16.43
CA GLY A 335 -7.18 2.82 -16.99
C GLY A 335 -8.66 3.17 -16.80
N GLU A 336 -9.06 4.30 -17.39
CA GLU A 336 -10.41 4.87 -17.27
C GLU A 336 -11.50 3.90 -17.69
N ALA A 337 -11.31 3.21 -18.83
CA ALA A 337 -12.31 2.33 -19.40
C ALA A 337 -12.73 1.20 -18.44
N VAL A 338 -11.80 0.67 -17.65
CA VAL A 338 -12.08 -0.38 -16.66
C VAL A 338 -12.88 0.20 -15.50
N PHE A 339 -12.49 1.37 -15.01
CA PHE A 339 -13.21 2.03 -13.92
C PHE A 339 -14.64 2.42 -14.33
N GLU A 340 -14.81 2.92 -15.56
CA GLU A 340 -16.11 3.31 -16.09
C GLU A 340 -17.06 2.11 -16.25
N ARG A 341 -16.57 0.95 -16.73
CA ARG A 341 -17.39 -0.28 -16.79
C ARG A 341 -17.85 -0.72 -15.40
N PHE A 342 -16.96 -0.70 -14.41
CA PHE A 342 -17.32 -0.97 -13.02
C PHE A 342 -18.35 0.03 -12.49
N ARG A 343 -18.13 1.34 -12.71
CA ARG A 343 -19.03 2.41 -12.26
C ARG A 343 -20.43 2.21 -12.80
N ARG A 344 -20.58 1.91 -14.10
CA ARG A 344 -21.87 1.65 -14.73
C ARG A 344 -22.59 0.44 -14.13
N ARG A 345 -21.87 -0.65 -13.86
CA ARG A 345 -22.43 -1.83 -13.17
C ARG A 345 -22.93 -1.48 -11.77
N PHE A 346 -22.15 -0.72 -11.00
CA PHE A 346 -22.58 -0.25 -9.67
C PHE A 346 -23.78 0.68 -9.74
N GLU A 347 -23.78 1.64 -10.67
CA GLU A 347 -24.85 2.62 -10.85
C GLU A 347 -26.19 1.95 -11.21
N LYS A 348 -26.15 0.93 -12.07
CA LYS A 348 -27.32 0.11 -12.42
C LYS A 348 -27.96 -0.54 -11.19
N LEU A 349 -27.15 -0.94 -10.19
CA LEU A 349 -27.67 -1.48 -8.93
C LEU A 349 -28.38 -0.44 -8.05
N GLN A 350 -28.25 0.85 -8.37
CA GLN A 350 -28.89 1.93 -7.61
C GLN A 350 -30.18 2.46 -8.24
N GLU A 351 -30.51 2.02 -9.46
CA GLU A 351 -31.77 2.34 -10.12
C GLU A 351 -32.96 1.85 -9.28
N GLY A 352 -33.96 2.71 -9.09
CA GLY A 352 -35.17 2.39 -8.31
C GLY A 352 -35.00 2.32 -6.79
N LYS A 353 -33.80 2.45 -6.22
CA LYS A 353 -33.60 2.45 -4.77
C LYS A 353 -33.98 3.78 -4.13
N GLN A 354 -34.77 3.73 -3.04
CA GLN A 354 -35.11 4.91 -2.23
C GLN A 354 -33.88 5.55 -1.57
N LYS A 355 -32.94 4.74 -1.07
CA LYS A 355 -31.67 5.18 -0.50
C LYS A 355 -30.54 4.70 -1.40
N ARG A 356 -30.05 5.62 -2.23
CA ARG A 356 -28.93 5.37 -3.14
C ARG A 356 -27.63 5.26 -2.35
N GLN A 357 -26.72 4.45 -2.89
CA GLN A 357 -25.37 4.29 -2.38
C GLN A 357 -24.39 4.89 -3.39
N TYR A 358 -23.21 5.31 -2.93
CA TYR A 358 -22.28 6.09 -3.75
C TYR A 358 -20.89 5.45 -3.77
N LEU A 359 -20.15 5.66 -4.86
CA LEU A 359 -18.73 5.34 -4.90
C LEU A 359 -17.95 6.47 -4.21
N VAL A 360 -17.00 6.08 -3.36
CA VAL A 360 -16.02 7.00 -2.79
C VAL A 360 -14.65 6.59 -3.32
N PRO A 361 -14.11 7.30 -4.32
CA PRO A 361 -12.81 6.99 -4.87
C PRO A 361 -11.69 7.51 -3.97
N TYR A 362 -10.68 6.68 -3.74
CA TYR A 362 -9.37 7.14 -3.30
C TYR A 362 -8.60 7.65 -4.52
N LEU A 363 -8.10 8.88 -4.39
CA LEU A 363 -7.49 9.65 -5.46
C LEU A 363 -6.10 10.09 -5.05
N MET A 364 -5.17 10.02 -6.01
CA MET A 364 -3.79 10.42 -5.84
C MET A 364 -3.41 11.51 -6.83
N SER A 365 -2.89 12.61 -6.31
CA SER A 365 -2.29 13.70 -7.06
C SER A 365 -0.76 13.61 -7.04
N SER A 366 -0.09 14.29 -7.98
CA SER A 366 1.37 14.45 -8.00
C SER A 366 2.21 13.18 -8.11
N HIS A 367 1.63 12.09 -8.60
CA HIS A 367 2.37 10.86 -8.89
C HIS A 367 3.32 11.07 -10.10
N PRO A 368 4.49 10.39 -10.17
CA PRO A 368 5.35 10.44 -11.35
C PRO A 368 4.61 10.06 -12.64
N GLY A 369 4.66 10.96 -13.63
CA GLY A 369 3.93 10.88 -14.89
C GLY A 369 2.65 11.72 -14.93
N CYS A 370 2.20 12.23 -13.78
CA CYS A 370 1.02 13.08 -13.66
C CYS A 370 1.36 14.55 -13.96
N ARG A 371 0.55 15.17 -14.83
CA ARG A 371 0.61 16.59 -15.18
C ARG A 371 -0.68 17.31 -14.76
N ILE A 372 -0.66 18.64 -14.79
CA ILE A 372 -1.85 19.44 -14.50
C ILE A 372 -3.02 19.06 -15.41
N GLU A 373 -2.79 18.75 -16.69
CA GLU A 373 -3.88 18.35 -17.60
C GLU A 373 -4.55 17.03 -17.19
N ASP A 374 -3.79 16.11 -16.59
CA ASP A 374 -4.34 14.85 -16.05
C ASP A 374 -5.27 15.14 -14.87
N MET A 375 -4.89 16.08 -14.01
CA MET A 375 -5.71 16.49 -12.87
C MET A 375 -6.98 17.22 -13.31
N VAL A 376 -6.89 18.05 -14.34
CA VAL A 376 -8.09 18.69 -14.94
C VAL A 376 -9.01 17.64 -15.54
N LYS A 377 -8.47 16.65 -16.27
CA LYS A 377 -9.26 15.52 -16.80
C LYS A 377 -9.97 14.79 -15.65
N LEU A 378 -9.25 14.48 -14.57
CA LEU A 378 -9.81 13.79 -13.41
C LEU A 378 -10.88 14.64 -12.70
N ALA A 379 -10.67 15.94 -12.50
CA ALA A 379 -11.65 16.83 -11.88
C ALA A 379 -12.97 16.88 -12.69
N LEU A 380 -12.88 16.96 -14.02
CA LEU A 380 -14.06 16.94 -14.89
C LEU A 380 -14.80 15.61 -14.82
N TYR A 381 -14.08 14.50 -14.84
CA TYR A 381 -14.67 13.16 -14.70
C TYR A 381 -15.43 13.01 -13.36
N LEU A 382 -14.82 13.46 -12.25
CA LEU A 382 -15.46 13.43 -10.94
C LEU A 382 -16.70 14.34 -10.88
N ARG A 383 -16.65 15.51 -11.51
CA ARG A 383 -17.81 16.41 -11.61
C ARG A 383 -18.95 15.77 -12.38
N GLU A 384 -18.67 15.23 -13.58
CA GLU A 384 -19.66 14.62 -14.47
C GLU A 384 -20.42 13.47 -13.79
N HIS A 385 -19.72 12.71 -12.94
CA HIS A 385 -20.28 11.54 -12.27
C HIS A 385 -20.66 11.76 -10.80
N ASN A 386 -20.70 13.02 -10.32
CA ASN A 386 -21.05 13.37 -8.95
C ASN A 386 -20.20 12.65 -7.87
N MET A 387 -18.91 12.44 -8.14
CA MET A 387 -17.95 11.75 -7.26
C MET A 387 -16.96 12.71 -6.57
N TYR A 388 -17.37 13.96 -6.32
CA TYR A 388 -16.51 14.91 -5.60
C TYR A 388 -16.17 14.40 -4.20
N THR A 389 -14.89 14.44 -3.83
CA THR A 389 -14.40 14.10 -2.50
C THR A 389 -13.31 15.09 -2.08
N GLU A 390 -13.31 15.46 -0.81
CA GLU A 390 -12.24 16.28 -0.22
C GLU A 390 -10.98 15.45 0.09
N GLN A 391 -11.13 14.13 0.14
CA GLN A 391 -10.06 13.18 0.43
C GLN A 391 -9.22 12.94 -0.82
N VAL A 392 -8.23 13.81 -1.01
CA VAL A 392 -7.23 13.70 -2.06
C VAL A 392 -5.88 13.49 -1.41
N GLN A 393 -5.21 12.39 -1.74
CA GLN A 393 -3.86 12.12 -1.28
C GLN A 393 -2.85 12.74 -2.24
N ASP A 394 -1.85 13.42 -1.70
CA ASP A 394 -0.66 13.80 -2.47
C ASP A 394 0.31 12.62 -2.47
N PHE A 395 0.90 12.29 -3.63
CA PHE A 395 1.92 11.25 -3.68
C PHE A 395 3.07 11.64 -2.76
N THR A 396 3.30 10.75 -1.78
CA THR A 396 4.39 10.84 -0.83
C THR A 396 5.32 9.65 -1.11
N PRO A 397 6.56 9.88 -1.54
CA PRO A 397 7.50 8.82 -1.89
C PRO A 397 7.75 7.83 -0.73
N SER A 398 7.17 6.64 -0.85
CA SER A 398 7.43 5.52 0.06
C SER A 398 8.76 4.86 -0.30
N PRO A 399 9.71 4.69 0.63
CA PRO A 399 11.01 4.07 0.33
C PRO A 399 10.88 2.71 -0.37
N MET A 400 11.85 2.39 -1.22
CA MET A 400 11.94 1.14 -2.01
C MET A 400 10.82 0.88 -3.02
N THR A 401 9.82 1.76 -3.17
CA THR A 401 8.80 1.60 -4.22
C THR A 401 9.32 2.07 -5.59
N LEU A 402 8.81 1.47 -6.67
CA LEU A 402 9.12 1.89 -8.05
C LEU A 402 8.80 3.36 -8.29
N SER A 403 7.67 3.84 -7.74
CA SER A 403 7.26 5.24 -7.87
C SER A 403 8.24 6.19 -7.19
N THR A 404 8.84 5.80 -6.08
CA THR A 404 9.88 6.61 -5.43
C THR A 404 11.15 6.67 -6.27
N ALA A 405 11.57 5.57 -6.89
CA ALA A 405 12.68 5.58 -7.83
C ALA A 405 12.40 6.50 -9.03
N MET A 406 11.19 6.45 -9.60
CA MET A 406 10.78 7.38 -10.66
C MET A 406 10.76 8.83 -10.19
N TYR A 407 10.22 9.09 -9.00
CA TYR A 407 10.12 10.42 -8.41
C TYR A 407 11.49 11.06 -8.21
N TYR A 408 12.42 10.35 -7.59
CA TYR A 408 13.75 10.88 -7.27
C TYR A 408 14.59 11.12 -8.54
N THR A 409 14.56 10.16 -9.45
CA THR A 409 15.50 10.11 -10.59
C THR A 409 14.95 10.77 -11.85
N GLY A 410 13.63 10.89 -11.99
CA GLY A 410 13.00 11.27 -13.25
C GLY A 410 13.18 10.24 -14.35
N LEU A 411 13.51 8.99 -14.01
CA LEU A 411 13.74 7.88 -14.93
C LEU A 411 12.89 6.68 -14.50
N HIS A 412 12.36 5.94 -15.48
CA HIS A 412 11.70 4.67 -15.23
C HIS A 412 12.73 3.54 -15.15
N PRO A 413 13.01 2.92 -13.98
CA PRO A 413 14.11 1.98 -13.79
C PRO A 413 14.19 0.83 -14.79
N PHE A 414 13.04 0.27 -15.20
CA PHE A 414 13.03 -0.85 -16.16
C PHE A 414 13.29 -0.45 -17.61
N THR A 415 12.91 0.77 -18.03
CA THR A 415 12.93 1.17 -19.44
C THR A 415 13.97 2.24 -19.75
N GLY A 416 14.53 2.89 -18.72
CA GLY A 416 15.44 4.04 -18.85
C GLY A 416 14.77 5.31 -19.39
N LYS A 417 13.47 5.29 -19.71
CA LYS A 417 12.77 6.46 -20.25
C LYS A 417 12.61 7.54 -19.20
N ARG A 418 12.68 8.81 -19.63
CA ARG A 418 12.40 9.97 -18.77
C ARG A 418 10.93 9.96 -18.32
N VAL A 419 10.71 10.25 -17.05
CA VAL A 419 9.40 10.36 -16.41
C VAL A 419 9.24 11.80 -15.92
N TYR A 420 8.09 12.39 -16.20
CA TYR A 420 7.75 13.71 -15.66
C TYR A 420 7.48 13.61 -14.16
N VAL A 421 8.08 14.48 -13.35
CA VAL A 421 7.88 14.49 -11.90
C VAL A 421 7.38 15.88 -11.47
N PRO A 422 6.14 15.99 -10.97
CA PRO A 422 5.64 17.26 -10.47
C PRO A 422 6.35 17.63 -9.16
N THR A 423 6.81 18.88 -9.05
CA THR A 423 7.58 19.38 -7.89
C THR A 423 7.07 20.72 -7.40
N GLY A 424 7.38 21.06 -6.14
CA GLY A 424 7.14 22.38 -5.55
C GLY A 424 5.73 22.92 -5.75
N GLY A 425 5.62 24.07 -6.42
CA GLY A 425 4.36 24.76 -6.68
C GLY A 425 3.36 23.94 -7.52
N GLU A 426 3.83 23.05 -8.39
CA GLU A 426 2.93 22.24 -9.20
C GLU A 426 2.17 21.20 -8.38
N LYS A 427 2.80 20.53 -7.40
CA LYS A 427 2.09 19.57 -6.54
C LYS A 427 0.89 20.22 -5.84
N ARG A 428 1.07 21.45 -5.35
CA ARG A 428 0.00 22.24 -4.73
C ARG A 428 -1.13 22.53 -5.72
N ILE A 429 -0.80 22.88 -6.96
CA ILE A 429 -1.80 23.11 -8.02
C ILE A 429 -2.54 21.82 -8.36
N GLN A 430 -1.84 20.70 -8.57
CA GLN A 430 -2.44 19.42 -8.91
C GLN A 430 -3.45 18.97 -7.86
N ARG A 431 -3.09 19.04 -6.58
CA ARG A 431 -4.00 18.74 -5.47
C ARG A 431 -5.19 19.71 -5.43
N ALA A 432 -4.94 21.01 -5.55
CA ALA A 432 -5.97 22.04 -5.51
C ALA A 432 -7.02 21.86 -6.61
N VAL A 433 -6.62 21.44 -7.82
CA VAL A 433 -7.55 21.19 -8.96
C VAL A 433 -8.62 20.14 -8.61
N LEU A 434 -8.33 19.15 -7.76
CA LEU A 434 -9.34 18.18 -7.30
C LEU A 434 -10.23 18.71 -6.17
N GLN A 435 -9.83 19.80 -5.54
CA GLN A 435 -10.58 20.48 -4.48
C GLN A 435 -11.23 21.76 -5.02
N TRP A 436 -11.70 21.73 -6.28
CA TRP A 436 -12.20 22.91 -6.99
C TRP A 436 -13.40 23.61 -6.33
N LYS A 437 -14.10 22.92 -5.42
CA LYS A 437 -15.21 23.50 -4.63
C LYS A 437 -14.74 24.25 -3.38
N ASP A 438 -13.50 24.06 -2.93
CA ASP A 438 -12.94 24.78 -1.78
C ASP A 438 -12.56 26.21 -2.19
N PRO A 439 -13.22 27.26 -1.66
CA PRO A 439 -12.90 28.65 -2.00
C PRO A 439 -11.45 29.03 -1.68
N LYS A 440 -10.81 28.36 -0.70
CA LYS A 440 -9.40 28.59 -0.34
C LYS A 440 -8.44 28.13 -1.42
N GLN A 441 -8.85 27.21 -2.29
CA GLN A 441 -8.04 26.68 -3.39
C GLN A 441 -8.23 27.44 -4.70
N TYR A 442 -9.14 28.42 -4.74
CA TYR A 442 -9.57 29.10 -5.97
C TYR A 442 -8.41 29.57 -6.86
N ASP A 443 -7.45 30.31 -6.29
CA ASP A 443 -6.34 30.87 -7.06
C ASP A 443 -5.42 29.79 -7.63
N LEU A 444 -5.20 28.71 -6.88
CA LEU A 444 -4.42 27.55 -7.34
C LEU A 444 -5.15 26.78 -8.44
N VAL A 445 -6.47 26.62 -8.32
CA VAL A 445 -7.31 25.98 -9.34
C VAL A 445 -7.27 26.79 -10.63
N VAL A 446 -7.51 28.10 -10.56
CA VAL A 446 -7.43 29.03 -11.70
C VAL A 446 -6.05 28.97 -12.35
N SER A 447 -4.97 29.01 -11.55
CA SER A 447 -3.61 28.87 -12.07
C SER A 447 -3.40 27.55 -12.81
N GLY A 448 -3.91 26.44 -12.26
CA GLY A 448 -3.89 25.12 -12.91
C GLY A 448 -4.65 25.10 -14.23
N LEU A 449 -5.88 25.64 -14.26
CA LEU A 449 -6.69 25.72 -15.48
C LEU A 449 -6.01 26.55 -16.57
N LEU A 450 -5.42 27.69 -16.22
CA LEU A 450 -4.69 28.53 -17.17
C LEU A 450 -3.43 27.83 -17.72
N LYS A 451 -2.66 27.15 -16.86
CA LYS A 451 -1.48 26.36 -17.27
C LYS A 451 -1.84 25.19 -18.19
N ALA A 452 -2.98 24.53 -17.92
CA ALA A 452 -3.52 23.48 -18.78
C ALA A 452 -4.18 24.02 -20.07
N GLY A 453 -4.20 25.34 -20.28
CA GLY A 453 -4.84 25.98 -21.43
C GLY A 453 -6.38 25.92 -21.42
N ARG A 454 -6.98 25.58 -20.27
CA ARG A 454 -8.41 25.36 -20.04
C ARG A 454 -9.12 26.55 -19.40
N ARG A 455 -8.88 27.76 -19.94
CA ARG A 455 -9.56 28.99 -19.51
C ARG A 455 -11.09 28.91 -19.67
N ASP A 456 -11.57 28.06 -20.59
CA ASP A 456 -13.00 27.75 -20.79
C ASP A 456 -13.68 27.21 -19.53
N LEU A 457 -12.92 26.58 -18.62
CA LEU A 457 -13.46 26.05 -17.37
C LEU A 457 -13.59 27.10 -16.26
N ILE A 458 -13.13 28.34 -16.48
CA ILE A 458 -13.33 29.45 -15.56
C ILE A 458 -14.69 30.09 -15.89
N GLY A 459 -15.64 29.98 -14.98
CA GLY A 459 -17.06 30.26 -15.17
C GLY A 459 -17.91 28.98 -15.24
N ASP A 460 -17.31 27.83 -15.60
CA ASP A 460 -17.98 26.53 -15.70
C ASP A 460 -17.64 25.59 -14.52
N LEU A 461 -16.35 25.39 -14.23
CA LEU A 461 -15.88 24.56 -13.12
C LEU A 461 -15.72 25.35 -11.82
N VAL A 462 -15.23 26.60 -11.92
CA VAL A 462 -15.06 27.54 -10.80
C VAL A 462 -15.62 28.91 -11.19
N PRO A 463 -16.07 29.75 -10.23
CA PRO A 463 -16.60 31.08 -10.56
C PRO A 463 -15.61 31.95 -11.35
N ASN A 464 -16.09 32.79 -12.26
CA ASN A 464 -15.24 33.81 -12.90
C ASN A 464 -15.21 35.09 -12.04
N LYS A 465 -14.06 35.41 -11.43
CA LYS A 465 -13.86 36.62 -10.60
C LYS A 465 -13.12 37.72 -11.37
N GLY A 466 -13.61 38.10 -12.54
CA GLY A 466 -13.08 39.21 -13.34
C GLY A 466 -11.94 38.85 -14.30
N ILE A 467 -11.80 37.57 -14.65
CA ILE A 467 -10.85 37.11 -15.67
C ILE A 467 -11.50 37.33 -17.05
N PRO A 468 -10.91 38.12 -17.96
CA PRO A 468 -11.51 38.41 -19.27
C PRO A 468 -11.84 37.13 -20.06
N ALA A 469 -12.79 37.17 -20.99
CA ALA A 469 -13.00 36.04 -21.90
C ALA A 469 -11.77 35.83 -22.82
N ARG A 470 -11.50 34.60 -23.24
CA ARG A 470 -10.47 34.36 -24.29
C ARG A 470 -11.01 34.95 -25.59
N PRO A 471 -10.26 35.77 -26.34
CA PRO A 471 -10.69 36.17 -27.67
C PRO A 471 -10.92 34.91 -28.53
N PRO A 472 -11.97 34.88 -29.37
CA PRO A 472 -12.28 33.70 -30.17
C PRO A 472 -11.05 33.29 -30.99
N LYS A 473 -10.73 31.99 -31.00
CA LYS A 473 -9.70 31.46 -31.92
C LYS A 473 -10.13 31.88 -33.33
N LYS A 474 -9.32 32.70 -34.01
CA LYS A 474 -9.49 32.93 -35.45
C LYS A 474 -9.49 31.53 -36.10
N ARG A 475 -10.60 31.21 -36.77
CA ARG A 475 -10.82 29.93 -37.46
C ARG A 475 -9.78 29.74 -38.56
#